data_AF-A0A4R3N4B5-F1
#
_entry.id   AF-A0A4R3N4B5-F1
#
_cell.length_a   1.000
_cell.length_b   1.000
_cell.length_c   1.000
_cell.angle_alpha   90.00
_cell.angle_beta   90.00
_cell.angle_gamma   90.00
#
_symmetry.space_group_name_H-M   'P 1'
#
loop_
_entity.id
_entity.type
_entity.pdbx_description
1 polymer ?
#
loop_
_entity_poly.entity_id
_entity_poly.type
_entity_poly.pdbx_seq_one_letter_code
_entity_poly.pdbx_strand_id
1 'polypeptide(L)'
;MLSRILPSLILMLACGTLRAQDEPPATEGGGFLQAPTVEPSPVTGEPVEPDINITESGGNVIYEYRVRGMLYMVRVQPQIGPPYYLYDLNGDGIIDAQERSSRNTAVPQWVLFQWN
;
A
#
# COMPACT_ATOMS: atom_id res chain seq x y z
N MET A 1 30.46 50.13 -50.64
CA MET A 1 29.59 48.99 -50.28
C MET A 1 28.83 49.38 -49.01
N LEU A 2 27.74 50.12 -49.14
CA LEU A 2 26.37 49.66 -49.40
C LEU A 2 25.73 49.04 -48.15
N SER A 3 25.03 49.91 -47.41
CA SER A 3 23.73 49.71 -46.75
C SER A 3 23.50 48.40 -45.99
N ARG A 4 23.13 48.50 -44.70
CA ARG A 4 21.87 47.95 -44.14
C ARG A 4 21.82 48.15 -42.62
N ILE A 5 21.64 49.40 -42.20
CA ILE A 5 21.31 49.80 -40.81
C ILE A 5 19.81 49.54 -40.51
N LEU A 6 19.22 48.52 -41.16
CA LEU A 6 17.77 48.35 -41.24
C LEU A 6 17.47 46.85 -41.45
N PRO A 7 17.55 46.05 -40.37
CA PRO A 7 16.31 45.38 -39.97
C PRO A 7 16.19 45.22 -38.44
N SER A 8 16.89 46.00 -37.62
CA SER A 8 16.89 45.78 -36.16
C SER A 8 15.65 46.32 -35.43
N LEU A 9 14.72 47.00 -36.12
CA LEU A 9 13.53 47.62 -35.51
C LEU A 9 12.20 46.91 -35.85
N ILE A 10 12.21 45.87 -36.68
CA ILE A 10 10.99 45.11 -37.05
C ILE A 10 11.02 43.68 -36.46
N LEU A 11 11.61 43.52 -35.26
CA LEU A 11 11.45 42.28 -34.48
C LEU A 11 10.82 42.52 -33.10
N MET A 12 10.54 43.78 -32.75
CA MET A 12 9.99 44.17 -31.45
C MET A 12 8.51 44.54 -31.49
N LEU A 13 7.77 44.10 -32.52
CA LEU A 13 6.34 44.42 -32.69
C LEU A 13 5.52 43.27 -33.28
N ALA A 14 5.82 42.03 -32.88
CA ALA A 14 5.01 40.87 -33.23
C ALA A 14 4.81 39.90 -32.04
N CYS A 15 5.05 40.34 -30.80
CA CYS A 15 4.59 39.60 -29.61
C CYS A 15 3.13 39.98 -29.33
N GLY A 16 2.27 39.74 -30.32
CA GLY A 16 0.83 39.89 -30.19
C GLY A 16 0.31 38.84 -29.23
N THR A 17 -0.04 39.28 -28.03
CA THR A 17 -0.96 38.66 -27.07
C THR A 17 -1.22 37.17 -27.28
N LEU A 18 -0.39 36.32 -26.67
CA LEU A 18 -0.77 34.94 -26.38
C LEU A 18 -1.97 35.01 -25.43
N ARG A 19 -3.18 34.75 -25.91
CA ARG A 19 -4.34 34.55 -25.04
C ARG A 19 -4.27 33.11 -24.55
N ALA A 20 -4.24 32.93 -23.24
CA ALA A 20 -4.56 31.64 -22.63
C ALA A 20 -5.97 31.27 -23.09
N GLN A 21 -6.11 30.10 -23.69
CA GLN A 21 -7.41 29.52 -23.97
C GLN A 21 -7.94 29.00 -22.64
N ASP A 22 -8.97 29.63 -22.08
CA ASP A 22 -9.66 29.09 -20.91
C ASP A 22 -10.29 27.75 -21.31
N GLU A 23 -9.75 26.67 -20.74
CA GLU A 23 -10.31 25.34 -20.89
C GLU A 23 -11.70 25.35 -20.24
N PRO A 24 -12.78 25.03 -20.99
CA PRO A 24 -14.10 24.92 -20.37
C PRO A 24 -14.03 23.89 -19.25
N PRO A 25 -14.69 24.11 -18.10
CA PRO A 25 -14.66 23.17 -16.99
C PRO A 25 -15.04 21.80 -17.54
N ALA A 26 -14.15 20.83 -17.33
CA ALA A 26 -14.37 19.45 -17.73
C ALA A 26 -15.79 19.08 -17.31
N THR A 27 -16.68 18.92 -18.29
CA THR A 27 -18.00 18.36 -18.06
C THR A 27 -17.73 17.04 -17.36
N GLU A 28 -18.24 16.88 -16.13
CA GLU A 28 -17.98 15.73 -15.26
C GLU A 28 -18.45 14.44 -15.95
N GLY A 29 -17.58 13.95 -16.81
CA GLY A 29 -17.77 12.81 -17.66
C GLY A 29 -17.28 11.59 -16.93
N GLY A 30 -18.24 10.91 -16.31
CA GLY A 30 -18.21 9.46 -16.13
C GLY A 30 -17.28 8.95 -15.04
N GLY A 31 -17.88 8.62 -13.90
CA GLY A 31 -17.84 7.33 -13.16
C GLY A 31 -16.55 6.52 -12.97
N PHE A 32 -15.46 6.80 -13.67
CA PHE A 32 -14.21 6.04 -13.67
C PHE A 32 -13.21 6.55 -12.61
N LEU A 33 -13.38 7.78 -12.12
CA LEU A 33 -12.57 8.35 -11.04
C LEU A 33 -13.29 8.41 -9.69
N GLN A 34 -14.51 7.88 -9.59
CA GLN A 34 -15.15 7.72 -8.28
C GLN A 34 -14.46 6.58 -7.55
N ALA A 35 -13.88 6.89 -6.39
CA ALA A 35 -13.42 5.87 -5.48
C ALA A 35 -14.60 4.92 -5.19
N PRO A 36 -14.41 3.59 -5.23
CA PRO A 36 -15.46 2.67 -4.83
C PRO A 36 -15.94 3.08 -3.44
N THR A 37 -17.26 3.25 -3.30
CA THR A 37 -17.86 3.48 -1.99
C THR A 37 -17.52 2.25 -1.14
N VAL A 38 -16.64 2.44 -0.16
CA VAL A 38 -16.34 1.41 0.83
C VAL A 38 -17.58 1.31 1.72
N GLU A 39 -18.45 0.37 1.41
CA GLU A 39 -19.49 -0.02 2.36
C GLU A 39 -18.78 -0.52 3.62
N PRO A 40 -18.95 0.12 4.79
CA PRO A 40 -18.37 -0.40 6.01
C PRO A 40 -18.95 -1.79 6.23
N SER A 41 -18.09 -2.80 6.19
CA SER A 41 -18.47 -4.15 6.54
C SER A 41 -19.13 -4.09 7.92
N PRO A 42 -20.36 -4.61 8.10
CA PRO A 42 -20.98 -4.67 9.42
C PRO A 42 -20.21 -5.68 10.25
N VAL A 43 -19.08 -5.28 10.83
CA VAL A 43 -18.46 -5.98 11.96
C VAL A 43 -19.33 -5.62 13.17
N THR A 44 -20.54 -6.17 13.18
CA THR A 44 -21.43 -6.18 14.34
C THR A 44 -21.02 -7.37 15.20
N GLY A 45 -19.85 -7.25 15.81
CA GLY A 45 -19.32 -8.20 16.76
C GLY A 45 -18.41 -7.46 17.72
N GLU A 46 -18.48 -7.81 19.00
CA GLU A 46 -17.48 -7.37 19.98
C GLU A 46 -16.08 -7.66 19.42
N PRO A 47 -15.11 -6.72 19.57
CA PRO A 47 -13.75 -6.97 19.13
C PRO A 47 -13.24 -8.23 19.82
N VAL A 48 -12.98 -9.27 19.03
CA VAL A 48 -12.43 -10.52 19.54
C VAL A 48 -10.97 -10.27 19.85
N GLU A 49 -10.68 -10.02 21.12
CA GLU A 49 -9.31 -9.90 21.59
C GLU A 49 -8.63 -11.28 21.53
N PRO A 50 -7.52 -11.42 20.79
CA PRO A 50 -6.81 -12.68 20.72
C PRO A 50 -5.97 -12.91 21.98
N ASP A 51 -5.86 -14.17 22.39
CA ASP A 51 -4.87 -14.58 23.37
C ASP A 51 -3.48 -14.55 22.73
N ILE A 52 -2.51 -13.90 23.38
CA ILE A 52 -1.15 -13.77 22.88
C ILE A 52 -0.18 -14.56 23.76
N ASN A 53 0.53 -15.52 23.15
CA ASN A 53 1.65 -16.20 23.79
C ASN A 53 2.98 -15.64 23.27
N ILE A 54 3.89 -15.28 24.18
CA ILE A 54 5.19 -14.72 23.83
C ILE A 54 6.28 -15.70 24.26
N THR A 55 7.10 -16.14 23.31
CA THR A 55 8.20 -17.08 23.55
C THR A 55 9.49 -16.55 22.94
N GLU A 56 10.61 -16.72 23.66
CA GLU A 56 11.94 -16.43 23.15
C GLU A 56 12.60 -17.73 22.63
N SER A 57 13.05 -17.74 21.37
CA SER A 57 13.65 -18.92 20.75
C SER A 57 14.72 -18.55 19.73
N GLY A 58 15.93 -19.11 19.89
CA GLY A 58 17.03 -18.90 18.95
C GLY A 58 17.45 -17.43 18.79
N GLY A 59 17.24 -16.63 19.84
CA GLY A 59 17.42 -15.18 19.81
C GLY A 59 16.21 -14.40 19.30
N ASN A 60 15.22 -15.03 18.68
CA ASN A 60 14.04 -14.32 18.18
C ASN A 60 12.94 -14.25 19.26
N VAL A 61 12.11 -13.22 19.20
CA VAL A 61 10.87 -13.15 20.00
C VAL A 61 9.70 -13.55 19.10
N ILE A 62 8.93 -14.54 19.52
CA ILE A 62 7.81 -15.10 18.77
C ILE A 62 6.52 -14.76 19.51
N TYR A 63 5.57 -14.16 18.80
CA TYR A 63 4.22 -13.86 19.30
C TYR A 63 3.23 -14.75 18.57
N GLU A 64 2.58 -15.65 19.29
CA GLU A 64 1.50 -16.50 18.79
C GLU A 64 0.16 -15.87 19.14
N TYR A 65 -0.66 -15.61 18.12
CA TYR A 65 -1.99 -15.04 18.30
C TYR A 65 -3.04 -16.13 18.12
N ARG A 66 -3.85 -16.32 19.15
CA ARG A 66 -4.88 -17.35 19.19
C ARG A 66 -6.26 -16.73 19.37
N VAL A 67 -7.24 -17.25 18.65
CA VAL A 67 -8.65 -16.89 18.82
C VAL A 67 -9.41 -18.16 19.14
N ARG A 68 -10.10 -18.20 20.29
CA ARG A 68 -10.84 -19.39 20.76
C ARG A 68 -9.95 -20.65 20.80
N GLY A 69 -8.67 -20.47 21.17
CA GLY A 69 -7.66 -21.54 21.24
C GLY A 69 -6.99 -21.90 19.90
N MET A 70 -7.53 -21.44 18.77
CA MET A 70 -6.98 -21.70 17.43
C MET A 70 -5.89 -20.69 17.09
N LEU A 71 -4.72 -21.17 16.66
CA LEU A 71 -3.62 -20.32 16.21
C LEU A 71 -3.92 -19.81 14.80
N TYR A 72 -3.97 -18.48 14.61
CA TYR A 72 -4.27 -17.91 13.29
C TYR A 72 -3.12 -17.07 12.73
N MET A 73 -2.25 -16.54 13.59
CA MET A 73 -1.13 -15.70 13.19
C MET A 73 0.06 -15.88 14.13
N VAL A 74 1.25 -15.84 13.55
CA VAL A 74 2.52 -15.76 14.28
C VAL A 74 3.29 -14.55 13.79
N ARG A 75 3.68 -13.66 14.71
CA ARG A 75 4.63 -12.59 14.45
C ARG A 75 6.00 -13.00 14.96
N VAL A 76 6.99 -12.97 14.09
CA VAL A 76 8.39 -13.21 14.45
C VAL A 76 9.12 -11.88 14.48
N GLN A 77 9.76 -11.57 15.60
CA GLN A 77 10.68 -10.46 15.76
C GLN A 77 12.11 -11.00 15.77
N PRO A 78 12.82 -10.92 14.63
CA PRO A 78 14.19 -11.41 14.54
C PRO A 78 15.17 -10.47 15.27
N GLN A 79 16.34 -10.99 15.65
CA GLN A 79 17.43 -10.16 16.19
C GLN A 79 17.91 -9.10 15.20
N ILE A 80 17.92 -9.43 13.91
CA ILE A 80 18.38 -8.56 12.84
C ILE A 80 17.32 -8.55 11.75
N GLY A 81 16.77 -7.37 11.48
CA GLY A 81 15.78 -7.13 10.42
C GLY A 81 14.38 -6.78 10.94
N PRO A 82 13.44 -6.47 10.03
CA PRO A 82 12.08 -6.15 10.41
C PRO A 82 11.33 -7.40 10.90
N PRO A 83 10.29 -7.24 11.75
CA PRO A 83 9.39 -8.33 12.07
C PRO A 83 8.59 -8.74 10.83
N TYR A 84 8.24 -10.02 10.77
CA TYR A 84 7.39 -10.58 9.73
C TYR A 84 6.28 -11.44 10.34
N TYR A 85 5.24 -11.67 9.55
CA TYR A 85 4.05 -12.39 9.96
C TYR A 85 3.87 -13.65 9.13
N LEU A 86 3.37 -14.69 9.78
CA LEU A 86 2.92 -15.94 9.19
C LEU A 86 1.46 -16.13 9.57
N TYR A 87 0.65 -16.60 8.63
CA TYR A 87 -0.78 -16.77 8.80
C TYR A 87 -1.18 -18.22 8.55
N ASP A 88 -2.22 -18.66 9.23
CA ASP A 88 -3.03 -19.79 8.80
C ASP A 88 -4.01 -19.28 7.74
N LEU A 89 -3.88 -19.77 6.52
CA LEU A 89 -4.70 -19.37 5.38
C LEU A 89 -5.95 -20.25 5.21
N ASN A 90 -5.99 -21.42 5.84
CA ASN A 90 -7.03 -22.42 5.64
C ASN A 90 -7.95 -22.57 6.88
N GLY A 91 -7.56 -22.02 8.02
CA GLY A 91 -8.32 -22.01 9.27
C GLY A 91 -8.23 -23.29 10.11
N ASP A 92 -7.28 -24.18 9.83
CA ASP A 92 -7.09 -25.45 10.53
C ASP A 92 -6.31 -25.32 11.85
N GLY A 93 -5.82 -24.12 12.18
CA GLY A 93 -5.05 -23.83 13.39
C GLY A 93 -3.57 -24.19 13.27
N ILE A 94 -3.11 -24.55 12.08
CA ILE A 94 -1.71 -24.82 11.75
C ILE A 94 -1.25 -23.70 10.83
N ILE A 95 -0.16 -23.03 11.20
CA ILE A 95 0.42 -22.03 10.32
C ILE A 95 0.92 -22.71 9.05
N ASP A 96 0.59 -22.14 7.89
CA ASP A 96 1.11 -22.53 6.57
C ASP A 96 2.61 -22.15 6.41
N ALA A 97 3.40 -22.38 7.46
CA ALA A 97 4.84 -22.22 7.54
C ALA A 97 5.58 -23.48 7.03
N GLN A 98 4.94 -24.63 7.20
CA GLN A 98 5.59 -25.93 7.18
C GLN A 98 5.15 -26.73 5.97
N GLU A 99 5.52 -26.29 4.78
CA GLU A 99 5.53 -27.19 3.64
C GLU A 99 6.75 -26.90 2.78
N ARG A 100 7.80 -27.73 2.96
CA ARG A 100 8.95 -27.81 2.07
C ARG A 100 8.58 -28.47 0.72
N SER A 101 7.30 -28.50 0.36
CA SER A 101 6.82 -28.86 -0.96
C SER A 101 7.09 -27.69 -1.89
N SER A 102 7.52 -28.00 -3.10
CA SER A 102 7.69 -27.03 -4.20
C SER A 102 6.39 -26.29 -4.57
N ARG A 103 5.26 -26.59 -3.92
CA ARG A 103 3.94 -25.98 -4.17
C ARG A 103 3.37 -25.13 -3.02
N ASN A 104 3.94 -25.12 -1.81
CA ASN A 104 3.39 -24.35 -0.69
C ASN A 104 4.51 -23.71 0.17
N THR A 105 5.18 -22.71 -0.37
CA THR A 105 6.22 -21.97 0.35
C THR A 105 5.59 -20.93 1.27
N ALA A 106 5.86 -21.04 2.57
CA ALA A 106 5.56 -20.00 3.54
C ALA A 106 6.35 -18.72 3.23
N VAL A 107 5.68 -17.72 2.68
CA VAL A 107 6.31 -16.44 2.36
C VAL A 107 6.12 -15.49 3.54
N PRO A 108 7.20 -14.97 4.16
CA PRO A 108 7.08 -13.99 5.22
C PRO A 108 6.33 -12.76 4.71
N GLN A 109 5.31 -12.33 5.45
CA GLN A 109 4.54 -11.14 5.12
C GLN A 109 5.08 -9.93 5.89
N TRP A 110 5.32 -8.84 5.17
CA TRP A 110 5.82 -7.58 5.72
C TRP A 110 4.70 -6.55 5.76
N VAL A 111 4.63 -5.78 6.85
CA VAL A 111 3.73 -4.63 6.91
C VAL A 111 4.34 -3.50 6.11
N LEU A 112 3.64 -3.06 5.07
CA LEU A 112 4.08 -1.95 4.20
C LEU A 112 3.58 -0.59 4.70
N PHE A 113 2.33 -0.56 5.17
CA PHE A 113 1.68 0.63 5.70
C PHE A 113 0.86 0.25 6.94
N GLN A 114 0.93 1.07 7.98
CA GLN A 114 0.06 1.00 9.14
C GLN A 114 -0.40 2.41 9.49
N TRP A 115 -1.62 2.53 9.99
CA TRP A 115 -2.23 3.80 10.39
C TRP A 115 -2.70 3.67 11.84
N ASN A 116 -2.59 4.75 12.61
CA ASN A 116 -3.02 4.82 14.00
C ASN A 116 -4.36 5.54 14.10
#